data_AF-A0A1I4K509-F1
#
_entry.id   AF-A0A1I4K509-F1
#
_cell.length_a   1.000
_cell.length_b   1.000
_cell.length_c   1.000
_cell.angle_alpha   90.00
_cell.angle_beta   90.00
_cell.angle_gamma   90.00
#
_symmetry.space_group_name_H-M   'P 1'
#
loop_
_entity.id
_entity.type
_entity.pdbx_description
1 polymer ?
#
loop_
_entity_poly.entity_id
_entity_poly.type
_entity_poly.pdbx_seq_one_letter_code
_entity_poly.pdbx_strand_id
1 'polypeptide(L)'
;MDFLRVFGAQEVHGIISADFENSSVPDAIWYTLTERKEISLLNNLLIIYDTGSAEIFCLDFSQLDHKREPKVVSYIRGVESKNQTFETIANDFGEFLLDLVNQEI
;
A
#
# COMPACT_ATOMS: atom_id res chain seq x y z
N MET A 1 -3.47 -17.42 9.85
CA MET A 1 -2.12 -16.94 10.25
C MET A 1 -2.03 -15.61 9.54
N ASP A 2 -2.30 -14.55 10.29
CA ASP A 2 -2.76 -13.28 9.76
C ASP A 2 -1.59 -12.32 9.91
N PHE A 3 -1.06 -11.79 8.81
CA PHE A 3 0.34 -11.32 8.79
C PHE A 3 0.56 -9.87 9.24
N LEU A 4 -0.45 -9.00 9.34
CA LEU A 4 -0.26 -7.58 9.75
C LEU A 4 -1.51 -7.04 10.46
N ARG A 5 -1.35 -6.37 11.62
CA ARG A 5 -2.48 -6.07 12.52
C ARG A 5 -2.29 -4.81 13.41
N VAL A 6 -1.80 -3.68 12.88
CA VAL A 6 -1.70 -2.37 13.60
C VAL A 6 -0.45 -2.21 14.50
N PHE A 7 0.22 -1.05 14.40
CA PHE A 7 1.28 -0.60 15.32
C PHE A 7 0.90 0.78 15.89
N GLY A 8 0.53 0.85 17.17
CA GLY A 8 0.07 2.12 17.76
C GLY A 8 -1.20 2.65 17.08
N ALA A 9 -1.16 3.90 16.60
CA ALA A 9 -2.24 4.50 15.80
C ALA A 9 -2.15 4.16 14.28
N GLN A 10 -1.11 3.45 13.84
CA GLN A 10 -0.84 3.19 12.42
C GLN A 10 -1.49 1.87 11.95
N GLU A 11 -2.38 1.95 10.95
CA GLU A 11 -3.02 0.78 10.32
C GLU A 11 -2.36 0.43 8.98
N VAL A 12 -1.50 -0.58 9.00
CA VAL A 12 -0.89 -1.14 7.79
C VAL A 12 -1.80 -2.24 7.24
N HIS A 13 -2.16 -2.15 5.97
CA HIS A 13 -2.99 -3.17 5.31
C HIS A 13 -2.19 -4.43 5.03
N GLY A 14 -2.82 -5.59 5.20
CA GLY A 14 -2.20 -6.90 5.00
C GLY A 14 -3.17 -7.95 4.49
N ILE A 15 -2.77 -9.22 4.58
CA ILE A 15 -3.64 -10.36 4.27
C ILE A 15 -4.30 -10.82 5.57
N ILE A 16 -5.59 -10.54 5.71
CA ILE A 16 -6.38 -10.85 6.91
C ILE A 16 -7.49 -11.88 6.65
N SER A 17 -7.79 -12.16 5.38
CA SER A 17 -8.81 -13.10 4.93
C SER A 17 -8.28 -13.90 3.74
N ALA A 18 -8.85 -15.08 3.52
CA ALA A 18 -8.67 -15.84 2.28
C ALA A 18 -9.80 -15.57 1.26
N ASP A 19 -10.89 -14.93 1.70
CA ASP A 19 -11.91 -14.37 0.81
C ASP A 19 -11.54 -12.92 0.52
N PHE A 20 -11.02 -12.69 -0.69
CA PHE A 20 -10.54 -11.38 -1.16
C PHE A 20 -11.63 -10.54 -1.84
N GLU A 21 -12.84 -11.06 -1.97
CA GLU A 21 -13.97 -10.36 -2.61
C GLU A 21 -14.96 -9.82 -1.58
N ASN A 22 -15.19 -10.58 -0.51
CA ASN A 22 -16.10 -10.21 0.59
C ASN A 22 -15.31 -9.86 1.86
N SER A 23 -14.44 -8.85 1.75
CA SER A 23 -13.59 -8.36 2.84
C SER A 23 -13.76 -6.85 3.00
N SER A 24 -12.91 -6.24 3.82
CA SER A 24 -12.81 -4.79 3.99
C SER A 24 -11.39 -4.42 4.41
N VAL A 25 -11.09 -3.13 4.53
CA VAL A 25 -9.92 -2.66 5.29
C VAL A 25 -9.87 -3.38 6.66
N PRO A 26 -8.69 -3.84 7.12
CA PRO A 26 -7.34 -3.64 6.55
C PRO A 26 -6.86 -4.73 5.55
N ASP A 27 -7.73 -5.37 4.79
CA ASP A 27 -7.35 -6.32 3.74
C ASP A 27 -6.76 -5.60 2.51
N ALA A 28 -5.44 -5.71 2.34
CA ALA A 28 -4.69 -5.08 1.25
C ALA A 28 -5.13 -5.59 -0.14
N ILE A 29 -5.48 -6.88 -0.25
CA ILE A 29 -5.85 -7.47 -1.53
C ILE A 29 -7.23 -6.97 -1.94
N TRP A 30 -8.20 -7.08 -1.03
CA TRP A 30 -9.54 -6.56 -1.27
C TRP A 30 -9.48 -5.08 -1.63
N TYR A 31 -8.74 -4.29 -0.84
CA TYR A 31 -8.73 -2.84 -1.04
C TYR A 31 -8.09 -2.46 -2.38
N THR A 32 -6.98 -3.11 -2.74
CA THR A 32 -6.34 -2.93 -4.05
C THR A 32 -7.28 -3.31 -5.20
N LEU A 33 -8.03 -4.40 -5.09
CA LEU A 33 -8.98 -4.82 -6.13
C LEU A 33 -10.17 -3.86 -6.25
N THR A 34 -10.64 -3.29 -5.13
CA THR A 34 -11.67 -2.26 -5.12
C THR A 34 -11.20 -1.00 -5.85
N GLU A 35 -10.03 -0.46 -5.50
CA GLU A 35 -9.49 0.75 -6.15
C GLU A 35 -9.15 0.51 -7.64
N ARG A 36 -8.72 -0.70 -8.03
CA ARG A 36 -8.59 -1.05 -9.46
C ARG A 36 -9.90 -0.94 -10.23
N LYS A 37 -11.02 -1.35 -9.61
CA LYS A 37 -12.35 -1.24 -10.24
C LYS A 37 -12.86 0.20 -10.28
N GLU A 38 -12.62 0.97 -9.23
CA GLU A 38 -13.21 2.30 -9.06
C GLU A 38 -12.42 3.40 -9.75
N ILE A 39 -11.09 3.36 -9.66
CA ILE A 39 -10.21 4.45 -10.13
C ILE A 39 -9.19 3.99 -11.17
N SER A 40 -9.30 2.77 -11.68
CA SER A 40 -8.35 2.20 -12.65
C SER A 40 -6.89 2.20 -12.14
N LEU A 41 -6.69 1.85 -10.86
CA LEU A 41 -5.37 1.70 -10.26
C LEU A 41 -4.49 0.74 -11.10
N LEU A 42 -3.20 1.07 -11.24
CA LEU A 42 -2.27 0.28 -12.05
C LEU A 42 -2.03 -1.13 -11.46
N ASN A 43 -1.89 -2.12 -12.35
CA ASN A 43 -1.79 -3.54 -11.96
C ASN A 43 -0.50 -3.90 -11.20
N ASN A 44 0.55 -3.11 -11.35
CA ASN A 44 1.84 -3.28 -10.64
C ASN A 44 1.82 -2.70 -9.21
N LEU A 45 0.73 -2.05 -8.80
CA LEU A 45 0.61 -1.45 -7.47
C LEU A 45 -0.20 -2.35 -6.52
N LEU A 46 0.27 -2.46 -5.29
CA LEU A 46 -0.43 -3.08 -4.16
C LEU A 46 -0.53 -2.06 -3.02
N ILE A 47 -1.75 -1.71 -2.61
CA ILE A 47 -1.98 -0.73 -1.54
C ILE A 47 -1.62 -1.35 -0.20
N ILE A 48 -0.81 -0.65 0.60
CA ILE A 48 -0.41 -1.08 1.94
C ILE A 48 -0.76 -0.08 3.04
N TYR A 49 -1.12 1.16 2.67
CA TYR A 49 -1.40 2.20 3.66
C TYR A 49 -2.33 3.28 3.08
N ASP A 50 -3.33 3.70 3.85
CA ASP A 50 -4.14 4.87 3.55
C ASP A 50 -3.75 6.02 4.49
N THR A 51 -3.44 7.19 3.93
CA THR A 51 -3.09 8.38 4.71
C THR A 51 -4.30 9.05 5.36
N GLY A 52 -5.52 8.59 5.05
CA GLY A 52 -6.77 9.26 5.44
C GLY A 52 -7.12 10.45 4.54
N SER A 53 -6.40 10.62 3.42
CA SER A 53 -6.57 11.71 2.46
C SER A 53 -6.66 11.14 1.03
N ALA A 54 -6.48 11.98 0.00
CA ALA A 54 -6.43 11.51 -1.38
C ALA A 54 -5.20 10.64 -1.68
N GLU A 55 -4.16 10.69 -0.85
CA GLU A 55 -2.92 9.93 -1.03
C GLU A 55 -2.98 8.54 -0.38
N ILE A 56 -2.48 7.54 -1.10
CA ILE A 56 -2.23 6.18 -0.58
C ILE A 56 -0.79 5.78 -0.85
N PHE A 57 -0.29 4.85 -0.04
CA PHE A 57 1.01 4.25 -0.28
C PHE A 57 0.87 2.83 -0.80
N CYS A 58 1.66 2.55 -1.83
CA CYS A 58 1.62 1.31 -2.58
C CYS A 58 3.01 0.70 -2.67
N LEU A 59 3.09 -0.62 -2.63
CA LEU A 59 4.26 -1.34 -3.14
C LEU A 59 4.22 -1.32 -4.66
N ASP A 60 5.30 -0.83 -5.29
CA ASP A 60 5.45 -0.82 -6.75
C ASP A 60 6.29 -2.00 -7.25
N PHE A 61 5.63 -2.97 -7.88
CA PHE A 61 6.26 -4.14 -8.47
C PHE A 61 6.76 -3.92 -9.91
N SER A 62 6.69 -2.70 -10.45
CA SER A 62 7.22 -2.39 -11.78
C SER A 62 8.74 -2.57 -11.87
N GLN A 63 9.43 -2.34 -10.76
CA GLN A 63 10.87 -2.49 -10.62
C GLN A 63 11.18 -3.01 -9.21
N LEU A 64 12.00 -4.06 -9.15
CA LEU A 64 12.44 -4.64 -7.89
C LEU A 64 13.93 -4.40 -7.70
N ASP A 65 14.35 -4.28 -6.45
CA ASP A 65 15.76 -4.16 -6.10
C ASP A 65 16.53 -5.50 -6.24
N HIS A 66 17.81 -5.51 -5.86
CA HIS A 66 18.65 -6.71 -5.89
C HIS A 66 18.18 -7.86 -4.96
N LYS A 67 17.36 -7.57 -3.95
CA LYS A 67 16.74 -8.54 -3.04
C LYS A 67 15.33 -8.95 -3.47
N ARG A 68 14.84 -8.41 -4.59
CA ARG A 68 13.49 -8.59 -5.11
C ARG A 68 12.41 -7.90 -4.27
N GLU A 69 12.76 -6.81 -3.59
CA GLU A 69 11.85 -5.99 -2.80
C GLU A 69 11.34 -4.81 -3.66
N PRO A 70 10.04 -4.53 -3.64
CA PRO A 70 9.47 -3.35 -4.27
C PRO A 70 9.64 -2.12 -3.35
N LYS A 71 9.73 -0.94 -3.96
CA LYS A 71 9.67 0.32 -3.22
C LYS A 71 8.26 0.62 -2.73
N VAL A 72 8.16 1.43 -1.69
CA VAL A 72 6.90 2.07 -1.29
C VAL A 72 6.82 3.42 -1.99
N VAL A 73 5.74 3.64 -2.76
CA VAL A 73 5.51 4.88 -3.51
C VAL A 73 4.15 5.49 -3.17
N SER A 74 4.02 6.80 -3.32
CA SER A 74 2.73 7.47 -3.24
C SER A 74 1.91 7.34 -4.53
N TYR A 75 0.60 7.30 -4.36
CA TYR A 75 -0.37 7.40 -5.44
C TYR A 75 -1.47 8.38 -5.03
N ILE A 76 -1.73 9.38 -5.87
CA ILE A 76 -2.71 10.44 -5.58
C ILE A 76 -4.01 10.14 -6.31
N ARG A 77 -5.08 9.80 -5.57
CA ARG A 77 -6.40 9.56 -6.16
C ARG A 77 -6.89 10.80 -6.92
N GLY A 78 -7.52 10.58 -8.08
CA GLY A 78 -8.03 11.66 -8.95
C GLY A 78 -7.01 12.30 -9.89
N VAL A 79 -5.72 11.93 -9.79
CA VAL A 79 -4.70 12.31 -10.78
C VAL A 79 -4.58 11.21 -11.84
N GLU A 80 -4.64 11.59 -13.12
CA GLU A 80 -4.48 10.63 -14.22
C GLU A 80 -3.14 9.88 -14.15
N SER A 81 -3.12 8.59 -14.50
CA SER A 81 -1.95 7.72 -14.37
C SER A 81 -0.67 8.25 -15.02
N LYS A 82 -0.78 8.98 -16.14
CA LYS A 82 0.36 9.61 -16.84
C LYS A 82 0.97 10.80 -16.09
N ASN A 83 0.21 11.40 -15.18
CA ASN A 83 0.60 12.56 -14.39
C ASN A 83 0.97 12.17 -12.94
N GLN A 84 0.85 10.88 -12.59
CA GLN A 84 1.30 10.36 -11.30
C GLN A 84 2.82 10.48 -11.22
N THR A 85 3.32 11.02 -10.11
CA THR A 85 4.76 11.19 -9.87
C THR A 85 5.40 9.97 -9.22
N PHE A 86 4.61 9.12 -8.54
CA PHE A 86 5.09 7.96 -7.79
C PHE A 86 6.27 8.30 -6.87
N GLU A 87 6.08 9.32 -6.02
CA GLU A 87 7.12 9.73 -5.08
C GLU A 87 7.52 8.53 -4.21
N THR A 88 8.82 8.28 -4.08
CA THR A 88 9.32 7.19 -3.25
C THR A 88 9.23 7.58 -1.78
N ILE A 89 8.45 6.83 -1.01
CA ILE A 89 8.25 7.01 0.43
C ILE A 89 9.28 6.20 1.22
N ALA A 90 9.59 4.98 0.77
CA ALA A 90 10.62 4.13 1.34
C ALA A 90 11.21 3.18 0.28
N ASN A 91 12.43 2.69 0.49
CA ASN A 91 13.11 1.80 -0.45
C ASN A 91 12.51 0.39 -0.44
N ASP A 92 11.92 -0.03 0.68
CA ASP A 92 11.23 -1.30 0.85
C ASP A 92 10.17 -1.20 1.96
N PHE A 93 9.37 -2.26 2.12
CA PHE A 93 8.33 -2.32 3.15
C PHE A 93 8.90 -2.29 4.58
N GLY A 94 10.08 -2.86 4.80
CA GLY A 94 10.71 -2.93 6.11
C GLY A 94 11.14 -1.55 6.60
N GLU A 95 11.74 -0.74 5.74
CA GLU A 95 12.07 0.66 6.01
C GLU A 95 10.81 1.48 6.31
N PHE A 96 9.77 1.36 5.47
CA PHE A 96 8.49 2.04 5.72
C PHE A 96 7.89 1.66 7.08
N LEU A 97 7.87 0.37 7.40
CA LEU A 97 7.32 -0.10 8.67
C LEU A 97 8.14 0.40 9.86
N LEU A 98 9.47 0.41 9.75
CA LEU A 98 10.35 0.93 10.78
C LEU A 98 10.10 2.43 11.01
N ASP A 99 9.91 3.21 9.95
CA ASP A 99 9.59 4.62 10.05
C ASP A 99 8.26 4.87 10.76
N LEU A 100 7.21 4.09 10.44
CA LEU A 100 5.94 4.15 11.16
C LEU A 100 6.09 3.84 12.65
N VAL A 101 6.84 2.80 13.00
CA VAL A 101 7.10 2.44 14.41
C VAL A 101 7.85 3.55 15.14
N ASN A 102 8.82 4.19 14.49
CA ASN A 102 9.60 5.28 15.08
C ASN A 102 8.77 6.56 15.31
N GLN A 103 7.67 6.76 14.59
CA GLN A 103 6.77 7.90 14.81
C GLN A 103 5.89 7.77 16.07
N GLU A 104 5.73 6.55 16.59
CA GLU A 104 4.92 6.26 17.78
C GLU A 104 5.74 6.31 19.09
N ILE A 105 7.03 6.66 19.03
CA ILE A 105 7.97 6.72 20.17
C ILE A 105 8.18 8.15 20.65
#